data_AF-A0A8S3XGM5-F1
#
_entry.id   AF-A0A8S3XGM5-F1
#
_cell.length_a   1.000
_cell.length_b   1.000
_cell.length_c   1.000
_cell.angle_alpha   90.00
_cell.angle_beta   90.00
_cell.angle_gamma   90.00
#
_symmetry.space_group_name_H-M   'P 1'
#
loop_
_entity.id
_entity.type
_entity.pdbx_description
1 polymer ?
#
loop_
_entity_poly.entity_id
_entity_poly.type
_entity_poly.pdbx_seq_one_letter_code
_entity_poly.pdbx_strand_id
1 'polypeptide(L)'
;MKHPPVILMHGLLMSSDTWFDAGPESSLAYLLSDECFDIWLGNFRGNFYGRRHIKLNPDEDSEFWNFSVDEMDMYDIPAIVDYVIKYTGVKKVNYIGYS
;
A
#
# COMPACT_ATOMS: atom_id res chain seq x y z
N MET A 1 -10.07 22.76 -3.44
CA MET A 1 -10.87 21.62 -2.91
C MET A 1 -9.89 20.51 -2.59
N LYS A 2 -9.99 19.80 -1.47
CA LYS A 2 -9.10 18.65 -1.20
C LYS A 2 -9.57 17.47 -2.07
N HIS A 3 -8.68 16.92 -2.88
CA HIS A 3 -8.96 15.68 -3.60
C HIS A 3 -9.18 14.53 -2.61
N PRO A 4 -10.08 13.57 -2.87
CA PRO A 4 -10.13 12.36 -2.07
C PRO A 4 -8.76 11.64 -2.14
N PRO A 5 -8.26 11.10 -1.01
CA PRO A 5 -6.99 10.40 -0.98
C PRO A 5 -6.92 9.29 -2.02
N VAL A 6 -5.72 9.08 -2.58
CA VAL A 6 -5.45 8.03 -3.57
C VAL A 6 -4.50 7.03 -2.96
N ILE A 7 -4.95 5.78 -2.82
CA ILE A 7 -4.11 4.67 -2.39
C ILE A 7 -3.53 4.01 -3.65
N LEU A 8 -2.21 3.90 -3.73
CA LEU A 8 -1.50 3.17 -4.77
C LEU A 8 -0.98 1.85 -4.20
N MET A 9 -1.47 0.72 -4.72
CA MET A 9 -1.12 -0.64 -4.28
C MET A 9 -0.38 -1.41 -5.36
N HIS A 10 0.85 -1.81 -5.05
CA HIS A 10 1.74 -2.53 -5.95
C HIS A 10 1.27 -3.97 -6.22
N GLY A 11 1.85 -4.61 -7.24
CA GLY A 11 1.55 -5.99 -7.62
C GLY A 11 2.36 -7.06 -6.89
N LEU A 12 2.25 -8.30 -7.38
CA LEU A 12 2.94 -9.46 -6.85
C LEU A 12 4.47 -9.27 -6.89
N LEU A 13 5.16 -9.57 -5.77
CA LEU A 13 6.61 -9.44 -5.61
C LEU A 13 7.19 -8.02 -5.77
N MET A 14 6.35 -6.99 -5.59
CA MET A 14 6.74 -5.57 -5.67
C MET A 14 6.74 -4.89 -4.29
N SER A 15 7.06 -3.59 -4.26
CA SER A 15 6.92 -2.70 -3.09
C SER A 15 6.32 -1.36 -3.51
N SER A 16 6.08 -0.46 -2.55
CA SER A 16 5.67 0.92 -2.84
C SER A 16 6.67 1.69 -3.72
N ASP A 17 7.92 1.25 -3.80
CA ASP A 17 8.97 1.93 -4.56
C ASP A 17 8.64 1.99 -6.06
N THR A 18 7.87 1.02 -6.54
CA THR A 18 7.52 0.90 -7.97
C THR A 18 6.73 2.08 -8.49
N TRP A 19 6.07 2.82 -7.61
CA TRP A 19 5.36 4.05 -7.95
C TRP A 19 6.28 5.25 -8.18
N PHE A 20 7.60 5.06 -8.04
CA PHE A 20 8.63 6.07 -8.26
C PHE A 20 9.66 5.68 -9.35
N ASP A 21 9.73 4.41 -9.76
CA ASP A 21 10.80 3.87 -10.63
C ASP A 21 11.00 4.61 -11.97
N ALA A 22 9.94 5.17 -12.56
CA ALA A 22 10.01 5.93 -13.82
C ALA A 22 10.57 7.36 -13.67
N GLY A 23 10.89 7.80 -12.44
CA GLY A 23 11.38 9.13 -12.13
C GLY A 23 10.33 10.24 -12.01
N PRO A 24 10.72 11.45 -11.57
CA PRO A 24 9.81 12.57 -11.26
C PRO A 24 8.85 12.98 -12.37
N GLU A 25 9.26 12.90 -13.63
CA GLU A 25 8.46 13.37 -14.76
C GLU A 25 7.46 12.32 -15.29
N SER A 26 7.49 11.09 -14.77
CA SER A 26 6.74 9.97 -15.38
C SER A 26 6.14 8.98 -14.39
N SER A 27 6.58 8.93 -13.13
CA SER A 27 5.97 8.01 -12.17
C SER A 27 4.65 8.55 -11.63
N LEU A 28 3.66 7.67 -11.51
CA LEU A 28 2.30 8.04 -11.13
C LEU A 28 2.23 8.76 -9.78
N ALA A 29 3.06 8.39 -8.80
CA ALA A 29 3.09 9.06 -7.51
C ALA A 29 3.49 10.54 -7.65
N TYR A 30 4.51 10.84 -8.47
CA TYR A 30 4.94 12.22 -8.71
C TYR A 30 3.87 13.01 -9.46
N LEU A 31 3.31 12.45 -10.54
CA LEU A 31 2.27 13.12 -11.34
C LEU A 31 1.01 13.44 -10.52
N LEU A 32 0.58 12.54 -9.63
CA LEU A 32 -0.55 12.78 -8.73
C LEU A 32 -0.21 13.82 -7.66
N SER A 33 1.01 13.79 -7.12
CA SER A 33 1.48 14.77 -6.14
C SER A 33 1.54 16.18 -6.73
N ASP A 34 2.00 16.34 -7.97
CA ASP A 34 2.07 17.64 -8.67
C ASP A 34 0.67 18.24 -8.88
N GLU A 35 -0.33 17.40 -9.08
CA GLU A 35 -1.76 17.77 -9.11
C GLU A 35 -2.39 17.89 -7.70
N CYS A 36 -1.58 17.95 -6.65
CA CYS A 36 -1.99 18.17 -5.26
C CYS A 36 -2.93 17.08 -4.69
N PHE A 37 -2.82 15.84 -5.16
CA PHE A 37 -3.50 14.71 -4.52
C PHE A 37 -2.81 14.30 -3.22
N ASP A 38 -3.61 13.86 -2.25
CA ASP A 38 -3.12 13.19 -1.03
C ASP A 38 -2.86 11.71 -1.36
N ILE A 39 -1.61 11.35 -1.64
CA ILE A 39 -1.22 10.02 -2.07
C ILE A 39 -0.76 9.15 -0.89
N TRP A 40 -1.20 7.90 -0.89
CA TRP A 40 -0.89 6.89 0.12
C TRP A 40 -0.34 5.65 -0.57
N LEU A 41 0.90 5.26 -0.24
CA LEU A 41 1.56 4.11 -0.86
C LEU A 41 1.53 2.94 0.11
N GLY A 42 0.73 1.93 -0.21
CA GLY A 42 0.62 0.75 0.65
C GLY A 42 1.63 -0.33 0.30
N ASN A 43 1.84 -1.23 1.25
CA ASN A 43 2.72 -2.38 1.12
C ASN A 43 2.01 -3.61 1.68
N PHE A 44 2.04 -4.71 0.93
CA PHE A 44 1.53 -5.99 1.40
C PHE A 44 2.47 -6.65 2.42
N ARG A 45 1.89 -7.50 3.27
CA ARG A 45 2.65 -8.39 4.15
C ARG A 45 3.72 -9.16 3.37
N GLY A 46 4.89 -9.32 3.97
CA GLY A 46 6.00 -10.11 3.45
C GLY A 46 6.93 -9.41 2.46
N ASN A 47 6.56 -8.27 1.87
CA ASN A 47 7.52 -7.48 1.09
C ASN A 47 8.55 -6.79 2.00
N PHE A 48 9.54 -6.08 1.42
CA PHE A 48 10.62 -5.43 2.18
C PHE A 48 10.13 -4.54 3.35
N TYR A 49 9.02 -3.82 3.17
CA TYR A 49 8.44 -2.94 4.17
C TYR A 49 7.40 -3.63 5.08
N GLY A 50 6.91 -4.81 4.69
CA GLY A 50 5.84 -5.57 5.34
C GLY A 50 6.29 -6.75 6.18
N ARG A 51 7.51 -6.75 6.75
CA ARG A 51 8.10 -7.89 7.48
C ARG A 51 7.89 -7.89 9.00
N ARG A 52 7.08 -6.99 9.55
CA ARG A 52 6.85 -6.92 11.01
C ARG A 52 5.58 -7.68 11.39
N HIS A 53 5.66 -8.47 12.45
CA HIS A 53 4.50 -9.14 13.04
C HIS A 53 4.51 -9.00 14.57
N ILE A 54 3.33 -9.00 15.19
CA ILE A 54 3.19 -8.78 16.64
C ILE A 54 3.68 -9.96 17.48
N LYS A 55 3.86 -11.14 16.87
CA LYS A 55 4.23 -12.39 17.56
C LYS A 55 5.33 -13.20 16.89
N LEU A 56 5.51 -13.05 15.58
CA LEU A 56 6.35 -13.93 14.77
C LEU A 56 7.55 -13.13 14.25
N ASN A 57 8.71 -13.76 14.19
CA ASN A 57 9.91 -13.23 13.57
C ASN A 57 10.02 -13.78 12.14
N PRO A 58 10.04 -12.92 11.10
CA PRO A 58 10.11 -13.37 9.70
C PRO A 58 11.40 -14.12 9.33
N ASP A 59 12.47 -14.01 10.13
CA ASP A 59 13.76 -14.67 9.89
C ASP A 59 13.91 -16.00 10.67
N GLU A 60 13.00 -16.28 11.62
CA GLU A 60 13.08 -17.45 12.50
C GLU A 60 11.83 -18.34 12.41
N ASP A 61 10.64 -17.74 12.25
CA ASP A 61 9.35 -18.44 12.28
C ASP A 61 8.79 -18.62 10.86
N SER A 62 8.80 -19.85 10.34
CA SER A 62 8.27 -20.16 9.01
C SER A 62 6.78 -19.82 8.84
N GLU A 63 6.02 -19.85 9.93
CA GLU A 63 4.61 -19.51 10.02
C GLU A 63 4.32 -18.06 9.63
N PHE A 64 5.32 -17.17 9.75
CA PHE A 64 5.21 -15.79 9.27
C PHE A 64 4.87 -15.77 7.77
N TRP A 65 5.40 -16.71 7.01
CA TRP A 65 5.25 -16.80 5.54
C TRP A 65 4.07 -17.65 5.09
N ASN A 66 3.29 -18.20 6.02
CA ASN A 66 2.11 -19.00 5.70
C ASN A 66 0.90 -18.11 5.41
N PHE A 67 0.97 -17.38 4.30
CA PHE A 67 -0.12 -16.56 3.77
C PHE A 67 -0.11 -16.61 2.24
N SER A 68 -1.22 -16.18 1.65
CA SER A 68 -1.43 -16.06 0.22
C SER A 68 -2.04 -14.69 -0.11
N VAL A 69 -2.51 -14.55 -1.35
CA VAL A 69 -3.30 -13.39 -1.76
C VAL A 69 -4.61 -13.27 -0.98
N ASP A 70 -5.15 -14.37 -0.46
CA ASP A 70 -6.40 -14.37 0.31
C ASP A 70 -6.25 -13.55 1.59
N GLU A 71 -5.14 -13.70 2.32
CA GLU A 71 -4.85 -12.89 3.50
C GLU A 71 -4.57 -11.42 3.16
N MET A 72 -3.99 -11.15 1.98
CA MET A 72 -3.77 -9.78 1.53
C MET A 72 -5.11 -9.06 1.27
N ASP A 73 -6.05 -9.73 0.62
CA ASP A 73 -7.39 -9.20 0.34
C ASP A 73 -8.24 -9.08 1.62
N MET A 74 -8.27 -10.14 2.44
CA MET A 74 -9.13 -10.17 3.63
C MET A 74 -8.64 -9.25 4.76
N TYR A 75 -7.34 -8.97 4.84
CA TYR A 75 -6.77 -8.25 5.98
C TYR A 75 -5.98 -7.01 5.59
N ASP A 76 -5.06 -7.10 4.63
CA ASP A 76 -4.14 -5.98 4.34
C ASP A 76 -4.89 -4.82 3.69
N ILE A 77 -5.67 -5.08 2.63
CA ILE A 77 -6.41 -4.03 1.92
C ILE A 77 -7.41 -3.31 2.86
N PRO A 78 -8.28 -4.02 3.61
CA PRO A 78 -9.18 -3.36 4.57
C PRO A 78 -8.43 -2.55 5.62
N ALA A 79 -7.34 -3.09 6.20
CA ALA A 79 -6.59 -2.38 7.23
C ALA A 79 -5.95 -1.09 6.70
N ILE A 80 -5.41 -1.12 5.47
CA ILE A 80 -4.82 0.05 4.81
C ILE A 80 -5.92 1.09 4.52
N VAL A 81 -7.03 0.68 3.89
CA VAL A 81 -8.15 1.58 3.55
C VAL A 81 -8.75 2.22 4.80
N ASP A 82 -9.02 1.42 5.83
CA ASP A 82 -9.59 1.89 7.10
C ASP A 82 -8.64 2.86 7.81
N TYR A 83 -7.33 2.58 7.78
CA TYR A 83 -6.34 3.50 8.34
C TYR A 83 -6.37 4.85 7.63
N VAL A 84 -6.37 4.88 6.30
CA VAL A 84 -6.40 6.12 5.51
C VAL A 84 -7.70 6.89 5.77
N ILE A 85 -8.85 6.23 5.75
CA ILE A 85 -10.15 6.82 6.07
C ILE A 85 -10.15 7.43 7.47
N LYS A 86 -9.69 6.68 8.47
CA LYS A 86 -9.64 7.13 9.87
C LYS A 86 -8.69 8.31 10.07
N TYR A 87 -7.51 8.25 9.44
CA TYR A 87 -6.49 9.29 9.58
C TYR A 87 -6.91 10.61 8.92
N THR A 88 -7.47 10.53 7.71
CA THR A 88 -7.83 11.71 6.92
C THR A 88 -9.24 12.26 7.23
N GLY A 89 -10.11 11.45 7.84
CA GLY A 89 -11.50 11.80 8.12
C GLY A 89 -12.42 11.81 6.89
N VAL A 90 -11.95 11.30 5.74
CA VAL A 90 -12.77 11.18 4.53
C VAL A 90 -13.69 9.96 4.61
N LYS A 91 -14.73 9.90 3.75
CA LYS A 91 -15.65 8.76 3.71
C LYS A 91 -15.30 7.71 2.65
N LYS A 92 -14.45 8.06 1.70
CA LYS A 92 -14.06 7.22 0.57
C LYS A 92 -12.68 7.62 0.07
N VAL A 93 -11.98 6.67 -0.51
CA VAL A 93 -10.67 6.83 -1.15
C VAL A 93 -10.78 6.42 -2.61
N ASN A 94 -9.85 6.88 -3.45
CA ASN A 94 -9.58 6.25 -4.72
C ASN A 94 -8.54 5.16 -4.50
N TYR A 95 -8.71 4.01 -5.14
CA TYR A 95 -7.79 2.88 -5.03
C TYR A 95 -7.28 2.54 -6.44
N ILE A 96 -5.97 2.56 -6.63
CA ILE A 96 -5.30 2.18 -7.86
C ILE A 96 -4.41 0.99 -7.54
N GLY A 97 -4.78 -0.18 -8.06
CA GLY A 97 -4.00 -1.41 -7.98
C GLY A 97 -3.34 -1.75 -9.31
N TYR A 98 -2.21 -2.43 -9.25
CA TYR A 98 -1.54 -3.02 -10.41
C TYR A 98 -1.31 -4.51 -10.20
N SER A 99 -1.50 -5.29 -11.27
CA SER A 99 -1.35 -6.76 -11.37
C SER A 99 -2.52 -7.60 -10.84
#